data_AF-A0A101FMH8-F1
#
_entry.id   AF-A0A101FMH8-F1
#
_cell.length_a   1.000
_cell.length_b   1.000
_cell.length_c   1.000
_cell.angle_alpha   90.00
_cell.angle_beta   90.00
_cell.angle_gamma   90.00
#
_symmetry.space_group_name_H-M   'P 1'
#
loop_
_entity.id
_entity.type
_entity.pdbx_description
1 polymer ?
#
loop_
_entity_poly.entity_id
_entity_poly.type
_entity_poly.pdbx_seq_one_letter_code
_entity_poly.pdbx_strand_id
1 'polypeptide(L)'
;APPDWPDGTQKVAERHAQLAEIERQIDEEVYRLYGISDEDRQAIEAELATGSMPQLDDDSQEIEPQDSAEQEPYELAWSRDALAKAWISYTMGVIMGQFRPGVESGVGRGRFDSKTAEQLQALEDQDGLFVVDPTHPDDIASKVLCALDIMFGEDEAAQLVKQALKTNGDPLSSLRDYLTDKFFKEHVQKYRKRPIYWYLCSAKGGYGLWLYYHRLDKDILFKALLKYVEPKIRLEEDRLKTLRGRRESVGSSGREAKQLEKDIDRQEQFISELRDFEEKLRRAADLHIDFDLNDGVILNIAPLWELVPLREAKTYWEALREGKYDWSHIAYQLWPERVEELCRKDRSIAIAHGREDLCEVKPPKPRQKSR
;
A
#
# COMPACT_ATOMS: atom_id res chain seq x y z
N ALA A 1 -1.74 11.37 -11.86
CA ALA A 1 -3.13 11.48 -11.42
C ALA A 1 -4.03 10.67 -12.36
N PRO A 2 -5.19 10.16 -11.87
CA PRO A 2 -6.23 9.57 -12.70
C PRO A 2 -6.76 10.57 -13.75
N PRO A 3 -7.56 10.11 -14.74
CA PRO A 3 -8.31 10.99 -15.63
C PRO A 3 -9.18 12.00 -14.85
N ASP A 4 -9.39 13.20 -15.41
CA ASP A 4 -10.17 14.26 -14.75
C ASP A 4 -11.57 13.77 -14.34
N TRP A 5 -12.02 14.10 -13.13
CA TRP A 5 -13.39 13.83 -12.71
C TRP A 5 -14.33 14.98 -13.14
N PRO A 6 -15.59 14.73 -13.54
CA PRO A 6 -16.24 13.42 -13.72
C PRO A 6 -16.10 12.81 -15.13
N ASP A 7 -15.81 13.61 -16.15
CA ASP A 7 -15.95 13.21 -17.57
C ASP A 7 -14.63 12.90 -18.28
N GLY A 8 -13.51 12.82 -17.55
CA GLY A 8 -12.18 12.57 -18.13
C GLY A 8 -12.08 11.20 -18.79
N THR A 9 -12.94 10.23 -18.43
CA THR A 9 -13.00 8.92 -19.10
C THR A 9 -13.41 9.04 -20.57
N GLN A 10 -14.33 9.96 -20.90
CA GLN A 10 -14.75 10.21 -22.28
C GLN A 10 -13.59 10.80 -23.10
N LYS A 11 -12.88 11.78 -22.54
CA LYS A 11 -11.71 12.38 -23.20
C LYS A 11 -10.58 11.37 -23.42
N VAL A 12 -10.39 10.44 -22.48
CA VAL A 12 -9.40 9.36 -22.62
C VAL A 12 -9.83 8.41 -23.74
N ALA A 13 -11.10 8.00 -23.77
CA ALA A 13 -11.64 7.15 -24.83
C ALA A 13 -11.52 7.82 -26.22
N GLU A 14 -11.87 9.11 -26.32
CA GLU A 14 -11.72 9.90 -27.55
C GLU A 14 -10.26 9.96 -28.02
N ARG A 15 -9.31 10.19 -27.10
CA ARG A 15 -7.88 10.21 -27.43
C ARG A 15 -7.36 8.85 -27.89
N HIS A 16 -7.81 7.76 -27.27
CA HIS A 16 -7.43 6.43 -27.72
C HIS A 16 -8.02 6.10 -29.09
N ALA A 17 -9.26 6.50 -29.36
CA ALA A 17 -9.85 6.35 -30.70
C ALA A 17 -9.06 7.16 -31.75
N GLN A 18 -8.61 8.38 -31.39
CA GLN A 18 -7.75 9.18 -32.25
C GLN A 18 -6.37 8.53 -32.47
N LEU A 19 -5.76 7.97 -31.43
CA LEU A 19 -4.47 7.28 -31.55
C LEU A 19 -4.57 6.03 -32.42
N ALA A 20 -5.61 5.21 -32.24
CA ALA A 20 -5.86 4.03 -33.06
C ALA A 20 -6.09 4.41 -34.54
N GLU A 21 -6.76 5.53 -34.80
CA GLU A 21 -6.93 6.03 -36.16
C GLU A 21 -5.62 6.57 -36.75
N ILE A 22 -4.79 7.24 -35.96
CA ILE A 22 -3.45 7.67 -36.40
C ILE A 22 -2.54 6.47 -36.68
N GLU A 23 -2.57 5.45 -35.81
CA GLU A 23 -1.83 4.20 -36.01
C GLU A 23 -2.27 3.51 -37.30
N ARG A 24 -3.58 3.38 -37.53
CA ARG A 24 -4.14 2.87 -38.79
C ARG A 24 -3.65 3.65 -40.01
N GLN A 25 -3.58 4.99 -39.92
CA GLN A 25 -3.07 5.83 -41.01
C GLN A 25 -1.56 5.65 -41.25
N ILE A 26 -0.78 5.47 -40.18
CA ILE A 26 0.65 5.17 -40.27
C ILE A 26 0.83 3.81 -40.97
N ASP A 27 0.10 2.79 -40.54
CA ASP A 27 0.18 1.44 -41.12
C ASP A 27 -0.17 1.46 -42.61
N GLU A 28 -1.25 2.15 -42.99
CA GLU A 28 -1.64 2.31 -44.41
C GLU A 28 -0.54 2.99 -45.24
N GLU A 29 0.08 4.03 -44.70
CA GLU A 29 1.17 4.73 -45.39
C GLU A 29 2.43 3.85 -45.49
N VAL A 30 2.74 3.07 -44.45
CA VAL A 30 3.85 2.09 -44.46
C VAL A 30 3.59 1.01 -45.51
N TYR A 31 2.41 0.39 -45.54
CA TYR A 31 2.07 -0.61 -46.54
C TYR A 31 2.19 -0.05 -47.96
N ARG A 32 1.74 1.18 -48.18
CA ARG A 32 1.86 1.86 -49.48
C ARG A 32 3.32 2.12 -49.88
N LEU A 33 4.16 2.58 -48.96
CA LEU A 33 5.57 2.91 -49.25
C LEU A 33 6.41 1.68 -49.53
N TYR A 34 6.15 0.57 -48.83
CA TYR A 34 6.88 -0.69 -49.01
C TYR A 34 6.29 -1.58 -50.10
N GLY A 35 5.17 -1.18 -50.72
CA GLY A 35 4.53 -1.95 -51.80
C GLY A 35 3.99 -3.30 -51.32
N ILE A 36 3.60 -3.39 -50.04
CA ILE A 36 3.08 -4.60 -49.42
C ILE A 36 1.69 -4.88 -50.01
N SER A 37 1.48 -6.11 -50.49
CA SER A 37 0.21 -6.50 -51.08
C SER A 37 -0.87 -6.70 -50.02
N ASP A 38 -2.15 -6.69 -50.41
CA ASP A 38 -3.25 -6.96 -49.48
C ASP A 38 -3.18 -8.36 -48.86
N GLU A 39 -2.60 -9.33 -49.57
CA GLU A 39 -2.35 -10.69 -49.06
C GLU A 39 -1.26 -10.70 -47.98
N ASP A 40 -0.16 -9.99 -48.22
CA ASP A 40 0.93 -9.85 -47.25
C ASP A 40 0.47 -9.07 -46.00
N ARG A 41 -0.37 -8.05 -46.19
CA ARG A 41 -0.98 -7.30 -45.10
C ARG A 41 -1.81 -8.19 -44.18
N GLN A 42 -2.68 -9.03 -44.76
CA GLN A 42 -3.51 -9.96 -43.98
C GLN A 42 -2.66 -10.97 -43.20
N ALA A 43 -1.54 -11.42 -43.78
CA ALA A 43 -0.61 -12.31 -43.09
C ALA A 43 0.09 -11.61 -41.89
N ILE A 44 0.58 -10.38 -42.10
CA ILE A 44 1.26 -9.59 -41.05
C ILE A 44 0.30 -9.27 -39.89
N GLU A 45 -0.92 -8.80 -40.21
CA GLU A 45 -1.93 -8.49 -39.18
C GLU A 45 -2.36 -9.75 -38.40
N ALA A 46 -2.44 -10.91 -39.06
CA ALA A 46 -2.74 -12.19 -38.40
C ALA A 46 -1.61 -12.65 -37.45
N GLU A 47 -0.34 -12.47 -37.84
CA GLU A 47 0.82 -12.78 -37.01
C GLU A 47 0.94 -11.85 -35.80
N LEU A 48 0.72 -10.54 -36.01
CA LEU A 48 0.70 -9.54 -34.92
C LEU A 48 -0.44 -9.79 -33.94
N ALA A 49 -1.62 -10.18 -34.42
CA ALA A 49 -2.77 -10.53 -33.58
C ALA A 49 -2.56 -11.81 -32.75
N THR A 50 -1.69 -12.72 -33.21
CA THR A 50 -1.36 -13.97 -32.51
C THR A 50 -0.07 -13.88 -31.69
N GLY A 51 0.62 -12.73 -31.71
CA GLY A 51 1.79 -12.45 -30.86
C GLY A 51 2.99 -13.37 -31.10
N SER A 52 3.07 -14.03 -32.25
CA SER A 52 4.13 -15.00 -32.54
C SER A 52 5.36 -14.31 -33.12
N MET A 53 6.38 -14.11 -32.29
CA MET A 53 7.73 -13.83 -32.75
C MET A 53 8.34 -15.10 -33.37
N PRO A 54 9.12 -15.03 -34.46
CA PRO A 54 9.80 -16.20 -35.01
C PRO A 54 10.79 -16.77 -33.98
N GLN A 55 10.64 -18.04 -33.62
CA GLN A 55 11.63 -18.76 -32.82
C GLN A 55 12.94 -18.83 -33.60
N LEU A 56 13.97 -18.15 -33.11
CA LEU A 56 15.35 -18.47 -33.46
C LEU A 56 15.80 -19.55 -32.49
N ASP A 57 16.06 -20.74 -33.04
CA ASP A 57 16.63 -21.87 -32.32
C ASP A 57 18.05 -21.51 -31.85
N ASP A 58 18.25 -21.30 -30.55
CA ASP A 58 19.57 -21.43 -29.92
C ASP A 58 19.46 -22.16 -28.59
N ASP A 59 20.27 -23.21 -28.49
CA ASP A 59 20.17 -24.32 -27.56
C ASP A 59 20.99 -23.98 -26.31
N SER A 60 20.35 -23.34 -25.32
CA SER A 60 20.93 -23.19 -23.99
C SER A 60 19.87 -23.21 -22.90
N GLN A 61 19.91 -24.25 -22.07
CA GLN A 61 19.09 -24.40 -20.87
C GLN A 61 19.51 -23.36 -19.83
N GLU A 62 18.83 -22.22 -19.81
CA GLU A 62 18.77 -21.33 -18.66
C GLU A 62 17.40 -21.48 -17.98
N ILE A 63 17.43 -21.52 -16.65
CA ILE A 63 16.27 -21.64 -15.79
C ILE A 63 15.45 -20.35 -15.94
N GLU A 64 14.30 -20.43 -16.60
CA GLU A 64 13.38 -19.30 -16.72
C GLU A 64 12.83 -18.88 -15.34
N PRO A 65 12.93 -17.59 -14.98
CA PRO A 65 11.99 -17.03 -14.02
C PRO A 65 10.62 -16.98 -14.69
N GLN A 66 9.65 -17.71 -14.15
CA GLN A 66 8.23 -17.46 -14.44
C GLN A 66 7.84 -16.08 -13.88
N ASP A 67 8.21 -15.03 -14.59
CA ASP A 67 7.62 -13.71 -14.47
C ASP A 67 7.52 -13.13 -15.88
N SER A 68 6.87 -13.88 -16.77
CA SER A 68 6.30 -13.30 -17.97
C SER A 68 5.20 -12.37 -17.50
N ALA A 69 5.52 -11.07 -17.47
CA ALA A 69 4.54 -10.02 -17.39
C ALA A 69 3.61 -10.16 -18.61
N GLU A 70 2.54 -10.94 -18.44
CA GLU A 70 1.35 -10.82 -19.25
C GLU A 70 0.94 -9.35 -19.13
N GLN A 71 1.23 -8.58 -20.18
CA GLN A 71 0.62 -7.29 -20.39
C GLN A 71 -0.85 -7.58 -20.63
N GLU A 72 -1.60 -7.64 -19.51
CA GLU A 72 -3.05 -7.60 -19.49
C GLU A 72 -3.50 -6.51 -20.50
N PRO A 73 -4.38 -6.85 -21.45
CA PRO A 73 -4.92 -5.89 -22.39
C PRO A 73 -5.41 -4.69 -21.60
N TYR A 74 -4.98 -3.50 -22.00
CA TYR A 74 -5.46 -2.25 -21.43
C TYR A 74 -7.00 -2.32 -21.36
N GLU A 75 -7.59 -2.38 -20.16
CA GLU A 75 -9.05 -2.29 -20.06
C GLU A 75 -9.43 -0.85 -20.39
N LEU A 76 -9.70 -0.59 -21.67
CA LEU A 76 -9.77 0.76 -22.26
C LEU A 76 -11.03 1.56 -21.85
N ALA A 77 -11.81 1.10 -20.88
CA ALA A 77 -13.01 1.79 -20.41
C ALA A 77 -13.02 1.86 -18.88
N TRP A 78 -12.53 2.97 -18.35
CA TRP A 78 -12.74 3.32 -16.95
C TRP A 78 -14.24 3.44 -16.67
N SER A 79 -14.78 2.53 -15.87
CA SER A 79 -16.11 2.75 -15.29
C SER A 79 -16.06 3.98 -14.37
N ARG A 80 -17.19 4.68 -14.23
CA ARG A 80 -17.28 5.84 -13.31
C ARG A 80 -16.92 5.45 -11.87
N ASP A 81 -17.28 4.22 -11.46
CA ASP A 81 -16.90 3.64 -10.17
C ASP A 81 -15.39 3.46 -10.02
N ALA A 82 -14.74 2.89 -11.04
CA ALA A 82 -13.29 2.66 -11.05
C ALA A 82 -12.53 3.99 -11.02
N LEU A 83 -13.02 5.00 -11.74
CA LEU A 83 -12.42 6.33 -11.73
C LEU A 83 -12.52 6.97 -10.33
N ALA A 84 -13.70 6.93 -9.72
CA ALA A 84 -13.91 7.47 -8.38
C ALA A 84 -13.01 6.76 -7.34
N LYS A 85 -12.90 5.43 -7.38
CA LYS A 85 -11.96 4.68 -6.53
C LYS A 85 -10.50 5.03 -6.78
N ALA A 86 -10.11 5.26 -8.04
CA ALA A 86 -8.74 5.68 -8.34
C ALA A 86 -8.42 7.07 -7.80
N TRP A 87 -9.38 7.99 -7.74
CA TRP A 87 -9.19 9.28 -7.07
C TRP A 87 -9.01 9.15 -5.56
N ILE A 88 -9.73 8.25 -4.89
CA ILE A 88 -9.48 7.91 -3.48
C ILE A 88 -8.06 7.33 -3.31
N SER A 89 -7.67 6.36 -4.15
CA SER A 89 -6.33 5.76 -4.11
C SER A 89 -5.21 6.76 -4.44
N TYR A 90 -5.45 7.68 -5.37
CA TYR A 90 -4.52 8.75 -5.70
C TYR A 90 -4.35 9.70 -4.51
N THR A 91 -5.46 10.08 -3.89
CA THR A 91 -5.46 10.92 -2.71
C THR A 91 -4.71 10.29 -1.54
N MET A 92 -4.92 9.00 -1.30
CA MET A 92 -4.13 8.20 -0.36
C MET A 92 -2.63 8.34 -0.64
N GLY A 93 -2.22 8.26 -1.90
CA GLY A 93 -0.82 8.44 -2.29
C GLY A 93 -0.29 9.87 -2.16
N VAL A 94 -1.14 10.88 -2.29
CA VAL A 94 -0.75 12.27 -2.00
C VAL A 94 -0.49 12.45 -0.51
N ILE A 95 -1.42 12.05 0.36
CA ILE A 95 -1.28 12.25 1.82
C ILE A 95 -0.15 11.38 2.42
N MET A 96 0.11 10.20 1.85
CA MET A 96 1.25 9.35 2.22
C MET A 96 2.57 9.85 1.61
N GLY A 97 2.52 10.85 0.72
CA GLY A 97 3.68 11.41 0.04
C GLY A 97 4.33 10.48 -1.00
N GLN A 98 3.60 9.48 -1.50
CA GLN A 98 3.95 8.71 -2.70
C GLN A 98 3.84 9.59 -3.96
N PHE A 99 2.78 10.38 -4.04
CA PHE A 99 2.52 11.29 -5.16
C PHE A 99 2.80 12.73 -4.75
N ARG A 100 3.48 13.47 -5.62
CA ARG A 100 3.91 14.85 -5.36
C ARG A 100 3.27 15.82 -6.35
N PRO A 101 2.05 16.30 -6.08
CA PRO A 101 1.36 17.25 -6.93
C PRO A 101 2.23 18.47 -7.27
N GLY A 102 2.22 18.92 -8.52
CA GLY A 102 2.94 20.13 -8.95
C GLY A 102 4.47 20.01 -9.10
N VAL A 103 5.14 19.01 -8.50
CA VAL A 103 6.60 18.81 -8.62
C VAL A 103 6.95 18.29 -10.01
N GLU A 104 7.85 18.98 -10.72
CA GLU A 104 8.11 18.76 -12.16
C GLU A 104 8.54 17.33 -12.51
N SER A 105 9.40 16.73 -11.69
CA SER A 105 9.85 15.32 -11.80
C SER A 105 9.17 14.38 -10.80
N GLY A 106 8.12 14.86 -10.12
CA GLY A 106 7.40 14.09 -9.10
C GLY A 106 6.49 13.03 -9.70
N VAL A 107 6.51 11.83 -9.15
CA VAL A 107 5.53 10.80 -9.49
C VAL A 107 4.14 11.30 -9.12
N GLY A 108 3.16 11.06 -9.99
CA GLY A 108 1.78 11.42 -9.73
C GLY A 108 1.44 12.90 -9.85
N ARG A 109 2.38 13.80 -10.22
CA ARG A 109 2.23 15.28 -10.32
C ARG A 109 0.84 15.82 -10.65
N GLY A 110 0.14 15.20 -11.60
CA GLY A 110 -1.20 15.62 -12.01
C GLY A 110 -1.19 16.97 -12.73
N ARG A 111 -2.39 17.46 -13.07
CA ARG A 111 -2.60 18.75 -13.75
C ARG A 111 -3.31 19.72 -12.80
N PHE A 112 -2.59 20.14 -11.77
CA PHE A 112 -3.09 21.11 -10.79
C PHE A 112 -2.41 22.45 -10.99
N ASP A 113 -3.14 23.53 -10.73
CA ASP A 113 -2.52 24.85 -10.58
C ASP A 113 -1.62 24.89 -9.32
N SER A 114 -0.73 25.87 -9.26
CA SER A 114 0.26 25.98 -8.18
C SER A 114 -0.37 26.02 -6.79
N LYS A 115 -1.50 26.74 -6.62
CA LYS A 115 -2.15 26.89 -5.32
C LYS A 115 -2.74 25.56 -4.85
N THR A 116 -3.47 24.87 -5.73
CA THR A 116 -4.03 23.54 -5.44
C THR A 116 -2.92 22.54 -5.12
N ALA A 117 -1.83 22.54 -5.90
CA ALA A 117 -0.70 21.66 -5.66
C ALA A 117 -0.02 21.91 -4.31
N GLU A 118 0.15 23.17 -3.90
CA GLU A 118 0.73 23.54 -2.59
C GLU A 118 -0.17 23.09 -1.44
N GLN A 119 -1.49 23.29 -1.55
CA GLN A 119 -2.45 22.84 -0.53
C GLN A 119 -2.47 21.32 -0.37
N LEU A 120 -2.37 20.57 -1.48
CA LEU A 120 -2.29 19.12 -1.45
C LEU A 120 -0.98 18.62 -0.82
N GLN A 121 0.15 19.25 -1.13
CA GLN A 121 1.44 18.91 -0.52
C GLN A 121 1.45 19.18 1.00
N ALA A 122 0.72 20.19 1.46
CA ALA A 122 0.60 20.49 2.89
C ALA A 122 -0.18 19.44 3.70
N LEU A 123 -0.89 18.51 3.03
CA LEU A 123 -1.58 17.39 3.69
C LEU A 123 -0.69 16.16 3.91
N GLU A 124 0.50 16.15 3.32
CA GLU A 124 1.48 15.07 3.49
C GLU A 124 1.93 14.96 4.95
N ASP A 125 1.86 13.76 5.52
CA ASP A 125 2.49 13.47 6.82
C ASP A 125 3.96 13.11 6.62
N GLN A 126 4.84 13.69 7.46
CA GLN A 126 6.29 13.51 7.34
C GLN A 126 6.71 12.05 7.55
N ASP A 127 6.07 11.36 8.50
CA ASP A 127 6.37 9.97 8.86
C ASP A 127 5.56 8.96 8.00
N GLY A 128 4.57 9.44 7.24
CA GLY A 128 3.65 8.57 6.48
C GLY A 128 2.76 7.75 7.40
N LEU A 129 2.37 8.31 8.54
CA LEU A 129 1.63 7.63 9.60
C LEU A 129 0.30 8.35 9.88
N PHE A 130 -0.80 7.61 9.77
CA PHE A 130 -2.15 8.13 9.99
C PHE A 130 -2.99 7.17 10.82
N VAL A 131 -4.12 7.65 11.34
CA VAL A 131 -5.05 6.86 12.16
C VAL A 131 -6.44 6.88 11.56
N VAL A 132 -7.21 5.83 11.81
CA VAL A 132 -8.66 5.81 11.59
C VAL A 132 -9.36 6.20 12.90
N ASP A 133 -9.49 7.50 13.18
CA ASP A 133 -10.11 8.00 14.41
C ASP A 133 -10.67 9.42 14.21
N PRO A 134 -12.00 9.63 14.22
CA PRO A 134 -12.61 10.94 13.99
C PRO A 134 -12.23 12.01 15.02
N THR A 135 -11.63 11.62 16.15
CA THR A 135 -11.20 12.55 17.21
C THR A 135 -9.74 12.95 17.11
N HIS A 136 -9.00 12.41 16.14
CA HIS A 136 -7.57 12.67 15.95
C HIS A 136 -7.33 13.60 14.74
N PRO A 137 -6.40 14.57 14.83
CA PRO A 137 -6.10 15.48 13.71
C PRO A 137 -5.53 14.76 12.47
N ASP A 138 -4.90 13.60 12.67
CA ASP A 138 -4.38 12.74 11.60
C ASP A 138 -5.39 11.66 11.16
N ASP A 139 -6.70 11.89 11.37
CA ASP A 139 -7.74 11.01 10.85
C ASP A 139 -7.65 10.91 9.32
N ILE A 140 -7.31 9.73 8.84
CA ILE A 140 -7.02 9.50 7.43
C ILE A 140 -8.24 9.76 6.53
N ALA A 141 -9.44 9.43 6.99
CA ALA A 141 -10.66 9.66 6.22
C ALA A 141 -10.89 11.17 6.04
N SER A 142 -10.66 11.97 7.09
CA SER A 142 -10.75 13.43 7.02
C SER A 142 -9.69 14.02 6.09
N LYS A 143 -8.46 13.50 6.12
CA LYS A 143 -7.37 13.95 5.21
C LYS A 143 -7.68 13.62 3.75
N VAL A 144 -8.20 12.41 3.48
CA VAL A 144 -8.60 12.01 2.13
C VAL A 144 -9.75 12.87 1.62
N LEU A 145 -10.78 13.10 2.44
CA LEU A 145 -11.90 13.95 2.02
C LEU A 145 -11.45 15.39 1.77
N CYS A 146 -10.64 15.96 2.67
CA CYS A 146 -10.09 17.32 2.52
C CYS A 146 -9.27 17.48 1.23
N ALA A 147 -8.46 16.48 0.87
CA ALA A 147 -7.72 16.50 -0.39
C ALA A 147 -8.64 16.44 -1.61
N LEU A 148 -9.73 15.65 -1.56
CA LEU A 148 -10.74 15.63 -2.62
C LEU A 148 -11.48 16.98 -2.71
N ASP A 149 -11.80 17.62 -1.57
CA ASP A 149 -12.42 18.94 -1.52
C ASP A 149 -11.53 20.01 -2.15
N ILE A 150 -10.21 19.95 -1.89
CA ILE A 150 -9.22 20.84 -2.53
C ILE A 150 -9.20 20.64 -4.05
N MET A 151 -9.32 19.40 -4.54
CA MET A 151 -9.27 19.10 -5.96
C MET A 151 -10.55 19.44 -6.72
N PHE A 152 -11.72 19.22 -6.13
CA PHE A 152 -13.00 19.22 -6.85
C PHE A 152 -14.08 20.11 -6.22
N GLY A 153 -13.88 20.59 -5.00
CA GLY A 153 -14.91 21.24 -4.20
C GLY A 153 -15.78 20.23 -3.42
N GLU A 154 -16.38 20.69 -2.32
CA GLU A 154 -17.09 19.85 -1.34
C GLU A 154 -18.21 19.00 -1.95
N ASP A 155 -19.05 19.60 -2.81
CA ASP A 155 -20.19 18.91 -3.42
C ASP A 155 -19.75 17.77 -4.35
N GLU A 156 -18.75 18.02 -5.20
CA GLU A 156 -18.23 17.01 -6.14
C GLU A 156 -17.41 15.93 -5.42
N ALA A 157 -16.62 16.30 -4.41
CA ALA A 157 -15.91 15.35 -3.57
C ALA A 157 -16.89 14.39 -2.86
N ALA A 158 -17.98 14.91 -2.31
CA ALA A 158 -19.03 14.10 -1.70
C ALA A 158 -19.69 13.15 -2.71
N GLN A 159 -19.99 13.61 -3.93
CA GLN A 159 -20.54 12.76 -4.99
C GLN A 159 -19.55 11.68 -5.43
N LEU A 160 -18.26 12.02 -5.57
CA LEU A 160 -17.20 11.09 -5.92
C LEU A 160 -17.08 9.97 -4.88
N VAL A 161 -17.07 10.30 -3.59
CA VAL A 161 -17.03 9.30 -2.51
C VAL A 161 -18.28 8.41 -2.54
N LYS A 162 -19.46 9.01 -2.70
CA LYS A 162 -20.73 8.24 -2.80
C LYS A 162 -20.72 7.29 -4.00
N GLN A 163 -20.20 7.73 -5.15
CA GLN A 163 -20.03 6.90 -6.33
C GLN A 163 -19.05 5.74 -6.07
N ALA A 164 -17.86 6.05 -5.57
CA ALA A 164 -16.80 5.06 -5.33
C ALA A 164 -17.25 3.94 -4.38
N LEU A 165 -17.98 4.33 -3.33
CA LEU A 165 -18.36 3.46 -2.23
C LEU A 165 -19.78 2.89 -2.36
N LYS A 166 -20.53 3.30 -3.39
CA LYS A 166 -21.93 2.91 -3.64
C LYS A 166 -22.81 3.12 -2.41
N THR A 167 -22.71 4.30 -1.81
CA THR A 167 -23.37 4.66 -0.55
C THR A 167 -24.15 5.96 -0.71
N ASN A 168 -25.26 6.06 0.03
CA ASN A 168 -26.02 7.30 0.18
C ASN A 168 -25.78 7.96 1.55
N GLY A 169 -24.92 7.37 2.39
CA GLY A 169 -24.61 7.86 3.72
C GLY A 169 -23.73 9.11 3.70
N ASP A 170 -23.31 9.51 4.90
CA ASP A 170 -22.31 10.56 5.10
C ASP A 170 -20.98 10.14 4.42
N PRO A 171 -20.40 10.98 3.54
CA PRO A 171 -19.15 10.67 2.83
C PRO A 171 -18.00 10.34 3.78
N LEU A 172 -17.83 11.13 4.85
CA LEU A 172 -16.71 10.97 5.77
C LEU A 172 -16.80 9.66 6.55
N SER A 173 -17.97 9.34 7.10
CA SER A 173 -18.23 8.05 7.76
C SER A 173 -18.03 6.88 6.82
N SER A 174 -18.59 6.96 5.61
CA SER A 174 -18.49 5.88 4.62
C SER A 174 -17.04 5.64 4.19
N LEU A 175 -16.26 6.71 4.04
CA LEU A 175 -14.84 6.64 3.71
C LEU A 175 -14.04 5.99 4.83
N ARG A 176 -14.36 6.29 6.10
CA ARG A 176 -13.75 5.64 7.26
C ARG A 176 -14.00 4.14 7.26
N ASP A 177 -15.26 3.72 7.07
CA ASP A 177 -15.62 2.30 7.00
C ASP A 177 -14.92 1.60 5.83
N TYR A 178 -14.86 2.26 4.66
CA TYR A 178 -14.16 1.73 3.49
C TYR A 178 -12.66 1.54 3.74
N LEU A 179 -11.99 2.51 4.37
CA LEU A 179 -10.58 2.42 4.70
C LEU A 179 -10.31 1.30 5.70
N THR A 180 -11.16 1.11 6.70
CA THR A 180 -11.04 0.01 7.67
C THR A 180 -11.26 -1.37 7.05
N ASP A 181 -12.31 -1.53 6.24
CA ASP A 181 -12.83 -2.87 5.91
C ASP A 181 -12.41 -3.40 4.53
N LYS A 182 -12.27 -2.52 3.54
CA LYS A 182 -12.20 -2.88 2.12
C LYS A 182 -10.92 -2.40 1.44
N PHE A 183 -10.50 -1.17 1.71
CA PHE A 183 -9.36 -0.56 1.01
C PHE A 183 -8.10 -1.41 1.14
N PHE A 184 -7.75 -1.88 2.34
CA PHE A 184 -6.57 -2.73 2.52
C PHE A 184 -6.65 -4.03 1.70
N LYS A 185 -7.81 -4.68 1.63
CA LYS A 185 -7.99 -5.91 0.84
C LYS A 185 -7.83 -5.66 -0.66
N GLU A 186 -8.44 -4.59 -1.17
CA GLU A 186 -8.29 -4.16 -2.56
C GLU A 186 -6.82 -3.79 -2.87
N HIS A 187 -6.14 -3.11 -1.94
CA HIS A 187 -4.73 -2.75 -2.05
C HIS A 187 -3.80 -3.97 -2.06
N VAL A 188 -4.02 -4.94 -1.17
CA VAL A 188 -3.29 -6.22 -1.14
C VAL A 188 -3.43 -6.96 -2.48
N GLN A 189 -4.63 -6.99 -3.07
CA GLN A 189 -4.85 -7.61 -4.38
C GLN A 189 -4.11 -6.87 -5.49
N LYS A 190 -4.28 -5.54 -5.56
CA LYS A 190 -3.64 -4.69 -6.57
C LYS A 190 -2.11 -4.81 -6.55
N TYR A 191 -1.52 -4.95 -5.37
CA TYR A 191 -0.07 -5.08 -5.19
C TYR A 191 0.40 -6.54 -5.10
N ARG A 192 -0.36 -7.51 -5.65
CA ARG A 192 0.02 -8.93 -5.70
C ARG A 192 0.53 -9.46 -4.35
N LYS A 193 -0.21 -9.16 -3.26
CA LYS A 193 0.10 -9.53 -1.87
C LYS A 193 1.34 -8.85 -1.26
N ARG A 194 1.82 -7.77 -1.86
CA ARG A 194 2.97 -6.96 -1.39
C ARG A 194 2.54 -5.49 -1.20
N PRO A 195 1.57 -5.21 -0.31
CA PRO A 195 1.01 -3.88 -0.16
C PRO A 195 2.05 -2.86 0.33
N ILE A 196 2.13 -1.70 -0.30
CA ILE A 196 3.02 -0.61 0.13
C ILE A 196 2.40 0.31 1.20
N TYR A 197 1.09 0.14 1.47
CA TYR A 197 0.38 0.82 2.56
C TYR A 197 -0.04 -0.25 3.53
N TRP A 198 0.45 -0.15 4.76
CA TRP A 198 0.23 -1.15 5.78
C TRP A 198 -0.84 -0.67 6.73
N TYR A 199 -1.85 -1.51 6.94
CA TYR A 199 -2.88 -1.26 7.92
C TYR A 199 -2.61 -2.13 9.14
N LEU A 200 -2.20 -1.50 10.24
CA LEU A 200 -1.99 -2.14 11.53
C LEU A 200 -3.24 -1.91 12.34
N CYS A 201 -3.93 -2.97 12.75
CA CYS A 201 -5.20 -2.84 13.45
C CYS A 201 -5.27 -3.74 14.67
N SER A 202 -6.11 -3.34 15.61
CA SER A 202 -6.50 -4.19 16.72
C SER A 202 -7.24 -5.44 16.24
N ALA A 203 -7.25 -6.48 17.06
CA ALA A 203 -7.76 -7.80 16.64
C ALA A 203 -9.24 -7.80 16.21
N LYS A 204 -10.06 -6.85 16.70
CA LYS A 204 -11.47 -6.71 16.31
C LYS A 204 -11.70 -5.54 15.34
N GLY A 205 -10.64 -4.88 14.88
CA GLY A 205 -10.71 -3.76 13.94
C GLY A 205 -11.28 -2.46 14.53
N GLY A 206 -11.41 -2.35 15.86
CA GLY A 206 -11.93 -1.16 16.51
C GLY A 206 -10.99 0.06 16.46
N TYR A 207 -9.70 -0.16 16.22
CA TYR A 207 -8.70 0.90 16.07
C TYR A 207 -7.61 0.46 15.09
N GLY A 208 -7.10 1.39 14.29
CA GLY A 208 -6.06 1.06 13.31
C GLY A 208 -5.28 2.27 12.81
N LEU A 209 -4.06 1.97 12.39
CA LEU A 209 -3.05 2.89 11.90
C LEU A 209 -2.65 2.51 10.48
N TRP A 210 -2.43 3.52 9.65
CA TRP A 210 -1.91 3.38 8.30
C TRP A 210 -0.46 3.85 8.25
N LEU A 211 0.40 3.01 7.67
CA LEU A 211 1.81 3.28 7.48
C LEU A 211 2.19 3.19 6.00
N TYR A 212 3.09 4.06 5.57
CA TYR A 212 3.68 3.99 4.24
C TYR A 212 5.04 3.27 4.26
N TYR A 213 5.14 2.13 3.56
CA TYR A 213 6.33 1.29 3.51
C TYR A 213 7.63 2.03 3.15
N HIS A 214 7.58 3.01 2.25
CA HIS A 214 8.78 3.74 1.82
C HIS A 214 9.19 4.86 2.78
N ARG A 215 8.44 5.08 3.86
CA ARG A 215 8.76 6.02 4.95
C ARG A 215 9.04 5.33 6.27
N LEU A 216 9.13 4.00 6.26
CA LEU A 216 9.53 3.28 7.46
C LEU A 216 10.93 3.73 7.87
N ASP A 217 11.07 4.00 9.15
CA ASP A 217 12.33 4.21 9.82
C ASP A 217 12.37 3.30 11.07
N LYS A 218 13.53 3.18 11.70
CA LYS A 218 13.72 2.37 12.92
C LYS A 218 12.84 2.79 14.11
N ASP A 219 12.31 4.02 14.10
CA ASP A 219 11.56 4.60 15.22
C ASP A 219 10.04 4.59 14.96
N ILE A 220 9.59 4.17 13.77
CA ILE A 220 8.20 4.34 13.31
C ILE A 220 7.18 3.63 14.19
N LEU A 221 7.52 2.46 14.74
CA LEU A 221 6.65 1.71 15.63
C LEU A 221 6.57 2.37 17.02
N PHE A 222 7.66 2.99 17.49
CA PHE A 222 7.64 3.80 18.71
C PHE A 222 6.84 5.09 18.51
N LYS A 223 6.96 5.74 17.35
CA LYS A 223 6.11 6.89 16.97
C LYS A 223 4.63 6.49 16.97
N ALA A 224 4.28 5.33 16.40
CA ALA A 224 2.93 4.78 16.41
C ALA A 224 2.39 4.59 17.84
N LEU A 225 3.19 4.04 18.76
CA LEU A 225 2.80 3.91 20.17
C LEU A 225 2.58 5.27 20.84
N LEU A 226 3.58 6.15 20.81
CA LEU A 226 3.63 7.38 21.60
C LEU A 226 2.67 8.44 21.07
N LYS A 227 2.51 8.57 19.74
CA LYS A 227 1.68 9.60 19.10
C LYS A 227 0.22 9.17 18.98
N TYR A 228 -0.09 7.87 18.88
CA TYR A 228 -1.45 7.41 18.57
C TYR A 228 -2.03 6.48 19.63
N VAL A 229 -1.39 5.34 19.90
CA VAL A 229 -1.99 4.27 20.72
C VAL A 229 -2.09 4.66 22.20
N GLU A 230 -1.00 5.12 22.83
CA GLU A 230 -1.01 5.47 24.25
C GLU A 230 -1.93 6.68 24.56
N PRO A 231 -1.92 7.78 23.77
CA PRO A 231 -2.89 8.85 23.97
C PRO A 231 -4.34 8.38 23.82
N LYS A 232 -4.62 7.51 22.84
CA LYS A 232 -5.96 6.95 22.64
C LYS A 232 -6.42 6.16 23.85
N ILE A 233 -5.57 5.29 24.40
CA ILE A 233 -5.89 4.52 25.60
C ILE A 233 -6.22 5.45 26.78
N ARG A 234 -5.39 6.47 27.04
CA ARG A 234 -5.64 7.46 28.11
C ARG A 234 -7.00 8.15 27.93
N LEU A 235 -7.31 8.58 26.69
CA LEU A 235 -8.59 9.20 26.36
C LEU A 235 -9.78 8.27 26.64
N GLU A 236 -9.69 7.00 26.23
CA GLU A 236 -10.76 6.03 26.43
C GLU A 236 -10.91 5.61 27.90
N GLU A 237 -9.83 5.56 28.68
CA GLU A 237 -9.85 5.34 30.13
C GLU A 237 -10.52 6.51 30.87
N ASP A 238 -10.26 7.75 30.48
CA ASP A 238 -10.91 8.92 31.09
C ASP A 238 -12.41 8.99 30.73
N ARG A 239 -12.79 8.57 29.52
CA ARG A 239 -14.20 8.39 29.15
C ARG A 239 -14.88 7.32 30.00
N LEU A 240 -14.21 6.19 30.23
CA LEU A 240 -14.71 5.13 31.12
C LEU A 240 -14.92 5.64 32.55
N LYS A 241 -13.97 6.41 33.11
CA LYS A 241 -14.12 7.04 34.44
C LYS A 241 -15.35 7.94 34.50
N THR A 242 -15.58 8.73 33.45
CA THR A 242 -16.75 9.61 33.35
C THR A 242 -18.06 8.82 33.30
N LEU A 243 -18.12 7.73 32.51
CA LEU A 243 -19.29 6.85 32.45
C LEU A 243 -19.59 6.19 33.80
N ARG A 244 -18.56 5.72 34.51
CA ARG A 244 -18.70 5.14 35.86
C ARG A 244 -19.21 6.16 36.88
N GLY A 245 -18.64 7.37 36.89
CA GLY A 245 -19.12 8.44 37.77
C GLY A 245 -20.58 8.82 37.50
N ARG A 246 -21.00 8.85 36.22
CA ARG A 246 -22.42 9.04 35.87
C ARG A 246 -23.28 7.87 36.36
N ARG A 247 -22.83 6.62 36.22
CA ARG A 247 -23.57 5.44 36.68
C ARG A 247 -23.80 5.46 38.20
N GLU A 248 -22.83 5.92 38.98
CA GLU A 248 -22.93 6.08 40.43
C GLU A 248 -23.95 7.16 40.83
N SER A 249 -24.06 8.23 40.03
CA SER A 249 -25.05 9.30 40.26
C SER A 249 -26.49 8.92 39.89
N VAL A 250 -26.68 7.88 39.09
CA VAL A 250 -27.99 7.37 38.66
C VAL A 250 -28.41 6.23 39.59
N GLY A 251 -29.66 6.23 40.05
CA GLY A 251 -30.22 5.17 40.89
C GLY A 251 -30.05 3.76 40.31
N SER A 252 -30.15 2.74 41.15
CA SER A 252 -29.86 1.34 40.77
C SER A 252 -30.83 0.76 39.74
N SER A 253 -32.06 1.26 39.66
CA SER A 253 -33.11 0.77 38.77
C SER A 253 -33.53 1.81 37.73
N GLY A 254 -33.48 1.44 36.44
CA GLY A 254 -33.95 2.28 35.35
C GLY A 254 -33.40 1.90 33.98
N ARG A 255 -34.04 2.41 32.92
CA ARG A 255 -33.56 2.26 31.53
C ARG A 255 -32.21 2.93 31.33
N GLU A 256 -31.99 4.08 31.95
CA GLU A 256 -30.72 4.82 31.91
C GLU A 256 -29.58 4.05 32.59
N ALA A 257 -29.84 3.51 33.79
CA ALA A 257 -28.91 2.64 34.52
C ALA A 257 -28.42 1.46 33.66
N LYS A 258 -29.35 0.74 33.02
CA LYS A 258 -29.02 -0.39 32.14
C LYS A 258 -28.30 0.03 30.85
N GLN A 259 -28.57 1.23 30.34
CA GLN A 259 -27.88 1.75 29.16
C GLN A 259 -26.44 2.11 29.51
N LEU A 260 -26.22 2.78 30.64
CA LEU A 260 -24.89 3.12 31.14
C LEU A 260 -24.04 1.88 31.42
N GLU A 261 -24.62 0.81 32.00
CA GLU A 261 -23.93 -0.47 32.16
C GLU A 261 -23.43 -1.04 30.83
N LYS A 262 -24.29 -1.07 29.80
CA LYS A 262 -23.89 -1.53 28.46
C LYS A 262 -22.80 -0.66 27.83
N ASP A 263 -22.87 0.65 28.04
CA ASP A 263 -21.88 1.58 27.48
C ASP A 263 -20.54 1.44 28.22
N ILE A 264 -20.56 1.20 29.54
CA ILE A 264 -19.38 0.82 30.33
C ILE A 264 -18.77 -0.49 29.82
N ASP A 265 -19.58 -1.55 29.66
CA ASP A 265 -19.09 -2.85 29.17
C ASP A 265 -18.43 -2.73 27.79
N ARG A 266 -19.05 -1.96 26.88
CA ARG A 266 -18.48 -1.68 25.55
C ARG A 266 -17.17 -0.93 25.63
N GLN A 267 -17.11 0.09 26.49
CA GLN A 267 -15.92 0.92 26.68
C GLN A 267 -14.77 0.10 27.27
N GLU A 268 -15.04 -0.75 28.27
CA GLU A 268 -14.06 -1.69 28.84
C GLU A 268 -13.54 -2.68 27.81
N GLN A 269 -14.43 -3.23 26.98
CA GLN A 269 -14.04 -4.12 25.91
C GLN A 269 -13.15 -3.43 24.86
N PHE A 270 -13.44 -2.17 24.54
CA PHE A 270 -12.62 -1.39 23.61
C PHE A 270 -11.26 -1.05 24.19
N ILE A 271 -11.17 -0.65 25.46
CA ILE A 271 -9.89 -0.42 26.16
C ILE A 271 -9.06 -1.70 26.20
N SER A 272 -9.69 -2.85 26.52
CA SER A 272 -9.01 -4.15 26.51
C SER A 272 -8.44 -4.49 25.13
N GLU A 273 -9.18 -4.17 24.06
CA GLU A 273 -8.71 -4.35 22.68
C GLU A 273 -7.53 -3.42 22.34
N LEU A 274 -7.59 -2.15 22.77
CA LEU A 274 -6.48 -1.21 22.59
C LEU A 274 -5.22 -1.63 23.35
N ARG A 275 -5.36 -2.19 24.56
CA ARG A 275 -4.24 -2.70 25.37
C ARG A 275 -3.58 -3.93 24.73
N ASP A 276 -4.37 -4.85 24.17
CA ASP A 276 -3.83 -5.98 23.38
C ASP A 276 -3.08 -5.48 22.14
N PHE A 277 -3.62 -4.48 21.45
CA PHE A 277 -2.96 -3.84 20.32
C PHE A 277 -1.66 -3.14 20.72
N GLU A 278 -1.66 -2.38 21.82
CA GLU A 278 -0.47 -1.74 22.40
C GLU A 278 0.61 -2.77 22.72
N GLU A 279 0.25 -3.87 23.39
CA GLU A 279 1.20 -4.92 23.77
C GLU A 279 1.86 -5.55 22.55
N LYS A 280 1.07 -5.93 21.54
CA LYS A 280 1.57 -6.49 20.27
C LYS A 280 2.48 -5.50 19.53
N LEU A 281 2.07 -4.24 19.45
CA LEU A 281 2.84 -3.19 18.78
C LEU A 281 4.14 -2.91 19.53
N ARG A 282 4.13 -2.92 20.86
CA ARG A 282 5.32 -2.76 21.70
C ARG A 282 6.29 -3.92 21.52
N ARG A 283 5.80 -5.16 21.53
CA ARG A 283 6.66 -6.33 21.23
C ARG A 283 7.33 -6.23 19.87
N ALA A 284 6.61 -5.75 18.85
CA ALA A 284 7.17 -5.52 17.52
C ALA A 284 8.20 -4.37 17.51
N ALA A 285 7.93 -3.28 18.23
CA ALA A 285 8.83 -2.13 18.35
C ALA A 285 10.13 -2.51 19.09
N ASP A 286 10.04 -3.34 20.13
CA ASP A 286 11.17 -3.81 20.93
C ASP A 286 12.13 -4.73 20.15
N LEU A 287 11.75 -5.17 18.94
CA LEU A 287 12.68 -5.82 18.01
C LEU A 287 13.71 -4.85 17.43
N HIS A 288 13.49 -3.53 17.55
CA HIS A 288 14.38 -2.47 17.05
C HIS A 288 14.79 -2.65 15.58
N ILE A 289 13.86 -3.14 14.75
CA ILE A 289 14.11 -3.43 13.35
C ILE A 289 14.35 -2.12 12.61
N ASP A 290 15.51 -2.04 11.96
CA ASP A 290 15.81 -1.06 10.91
C ASP A 290 15.37 -1.66 9.58
N PHE A 291 14.26 -1.16 9.02
CA PHE A 291 13.63 -1.74 7.83
C PHE A 291 14.48 -1.44 6.58
N ASP A 292 14.82 -2.47 5.82
CA ASP A 292 15.59 -2.35 4.57
C ASP A 292 14.72 -2.62 3.35
N LEU A 293 14.58 -1.65 2.44
CA LEU A 293 13.74 -1.80 1.26
C LEU A 293 14.17 -2.95 0.33
N ASN A 294 15.44 -3.36 0.36
CA ASN A 294 16.00 -4.47 -0.43
C ASN A 294 15.52 -5.84 0.04
N ASP A 295 15.10 -5.98 1.30
CA ASP A 295 14.46 -7.21 1.80
C ASP A 295 13.05 -7.39 1.21
N GLY A 296 12.51 -6.32 0.62
CA GLY A 296 11.20 -6.29 0.01
C GLY A 296 10.07 -6.22 1.03
N VAL A 297 8.88 -5.87 0.54
CA VAL A 297 7.70 -5.59 1.39
C VAL A 297 7.37 -6.76 2.32
N ILE A 298 7.45 -8.00 1.81
CA ILE A 298 6.92 -9.16 2.53
C ILE A 298 7.80 -9.57 3.71
N LEU A 299 9.13 -9.42 3.61
CA LEU A 299 10.03 -9.72 4.73
C LEU A 299 9.97 -8.62 5.77
N ASN A 300 9.90 -7.36 5.35
CA ASN A 300 9.76 -6.23 6.27
C ASN A 300 8.44 -6.25 7.06
N ILE A 301 7.33 -6.67 6.44
CA ILE A 301 6.03 -6.72 7.15
C ILE A 301 5.88 -7.98 8.02
N ALA A 302 6.70 -9.02 7.80
CA ALA A 302 6.55 -10.31 8.46
C ALA A 302 6.60 -10.25 10.00
N PRO A 303 7.52 -9.50 10.64
CA PRO A 303 7.52 -9.35 12.10
C PRO A 303 6.24 -8.73 12.67
N LEU A 304 5.47 -8.01 11.84
CA LEU A 304 4.23 -7.35 12.22
C LEU A 304 2.99 -8.24 12.00
N TRP A 305 3.16 -9.54 11.79
CA TRP A 305 2.07 -10.47 11.43
C TRP A 305 0.91 -10.52 12.44
N GLU A 306 1.13 -10.17 13.72
CA GLU A 306 0.07 -10.08 14.73
C GLU A 306 -0.80 -8.82 14.61
N LEU A 307 -0.29 -7.80 13.91
CA LEU A 307 -0.89 -6.46 13.81
C LEU A 307 -1.54 -6.21 12.44
N VAL A 308 -1.06 -6.89 11.40
CA VAL A 308 -1.52 -6.68 10.02
C VAL A 308 -2.47 -7.80 9.62
N PRO A 309 -3.65 -7.50 9.04
CA PRO A 309 -4.59 -8.51 8.56
C PRO A 309 -4.14 -9.13 7.22
N LEU A 310 -2.89 -9.60 7.13
CA LEU A 310 -2.27 -10.23 5.97
C LEU A 310 -1.74 -11.62 6.35
N ARG A 311 -2.32 -12.68 5.77
CA ARG A 311 -1.97 -14.07 6.10
C ARG A 311 -0.52 -14.40 5.76
N GLU A 312 -0.06 -13.88 4.64
CA GLU A 312 1.29 -14.09 4.13
C GLU A 312 2.36 -13.61 5.13
N ALA A 313 2.11 -12.52 5.87
CA ALA A 313 3.07 -12.01 6.85
C ALA A 313 3.48 -13.09 7.87
N LYS A 314 2.51 -13.89 8.37
CA LYS A 314 2.78 -14.97 9.30
C LYS A 314 3.60 -16.10 8.67
N THR A 315 3.28 -16.50 7.44
CA THR A 315 4.02 -17.55 6.72
C THR A 315 5.48 -17.15 6.50
N TYR A 316 5.73 -15.89 6.12
CA TYR A 316 7.10 -15.39 5.92
C TYR A 316 7.83 -15.17 7.24
N TRP A 317 7.13 -14.83 8.33
CA TRP A 317 7.70 -14.78 9.68
C TRP A 317 8.21 -16.15 10.14
N GLU A 318 7.41 -17.19 9.95
CA GLU A 318 7.80 -18.58 10.27
C GLU A 318 9.00 -19.01 9.41
N ALA A 319 8.99 -18.70 8.11
CA ALA A 319 10.11 -18.99 7.22
C ALA A 319 11.40 -18.23 7.58
N LEU A 320 11.31 -16.97 8.04
CA LEU A 320 12.42 -16.20 8.58
C LEU A 320 13.00 -16.87 9.84
N ARG A 321 12.14 -17.33 10.74
CA ARG A 321 12.56 -18.06 11.95
C ARG A 321 13.26 -19.38 11.62
N GLU A 322 12.85 -20.04 10.55
CA GLU A 322 13.47 -21.28 10.03
C GLU A 322 14.78 -21.05 9.26
N GLY A 323 15.17 -19.80 8.99
CA GLY A 323 16.42 -19.46 8.29
C GLY A 323 16.33 -19.48 6.76
N LYS A 324 15.12 -19.58 6.18
CA LYS A 324 14.93 -19.61 4.71
C LYS A 324 15.34 -18.32 3.99
N TYR A 325 15.45 -17.23 4.74
CA TYR A 325 15.79 -15.90 4.22
C TYR A 325 16.99 -15.29 4.95
N ASP A 326 17.97 -16.10 5.34
CA ASP A 326 19.17 -15.61 6.06
C ASP A 326 20.06 -14.70 5.21
N TRP A 327 19.75 -14.49 3.92
CA TRP A 327 20.35 -13.43 3.09
C TRP A 327 19.81 -12.02 3.42
N SER A 328 18.66 -11.91 4.08
CA SER A 328 17.97 -10.63 4.33
C SER A 328 18.52 -9.89 5.55
N HIS A 329 18.51 -8.56 5.50
CA HIS A 329 18.99 -7.70 6.58
C HIS A 329 18.20 -7.93 7.87
N ILE A 330 16.89 -8.15 7.75
CA ILE A 330 16.02 -8.42 8.90
C ILE A 330 16.38 -9.73 9.60
N ALA A 331 16.79 -10.77 8.84
CA ALA A 331 17.25 -12.02 9.45
C ALA A 331 18.56 -11.82 10.23
N TYR A 332 19.48 -11.02 9.70
CA TYR A 332 20.73 -10.68 10.39
C TYR A 332 20.50 -9.89 11.68
N GLN A 333 19.58 -8.93 11.66
CA GLN A 333 19.22 -8.14 12.85
C GLN A 333 18.61 -9.02 13.95
N LEU A 334 17.75 -9.96 13.59
CA LEU A 334 17.03 -10.81 14.54
C LEU A 334 17.86 -12.01 15.03
N TRP A 335 18.72 -12.58 14.19
CA TRP A 335 19.51 -13.78 14.48
C TRP A 335 20.96 -13.65 14.01
N PRO A 336 21.74 -12.69 14.53
CA PRO A 336 23.09 -12.39 14.04
C PRO A 336 24.02 -13.59 14.11
N GLU A 337 24.02 -14.34 15.23
CA GLU A 337 24.88 -15.51 15.41
C GLU A 337 24.65 -16.59 14.33
N ARG A 338 23.38 -16.86 14.00
CA ARG A 338 22.99 -17.84 12.97
C ARG A 338 23.48 -17.40 11.59
N VAL A 339 23.26 -16.13 11.26
CA VAL A 339 23.61 -15.60 9.94
C VAL A 339 25.13 -15.45 9.78
N GLU A 340 25.85 -15.06 10.84
CA GLU A 340 27.32 -15.03 10.85
C GLU A 340 27.94 -16.41 10.62
N GLU A 341 27.36 -17.47 11.21
CA GLU A 341 27.81 -18.84 10.95
C GLU A 341 27.62 -19.23 9.46
N LEU A 342 26.51 -18.80 8.84
CA LEU A 342 26.27 -19.01 7.43
C LEU A 342 27.23 -18.21 6.55
N CYS A 343 27.56 -16.97 6.90
CA CYS A 343 28.53 -16.15 6.17
C CYS A 343 29.92 -16.82 6.09
N ARG A 344 30.32 -17.55 7.13
CA ARG A 344 31.59 -18.33 7.10
C ARG A 344 31.58 -19.41 6.01
N LYS A 345 30.42 -20.03 5.77
CA LYS A 345 30.24 -21.21 4.89
C LYS A 345 29.74 -20.86 3.49
N ASP A 346 29.05 -19.74 3.32
CA ASP A 346 28.45 -19.29 2.06
C ASP A 346 28.89 -17.86 1.75
N ARG A 347 29.64 -17.72 0.66
CA ARG A 347 30.16 -16.43 0.23
C ARG A 347 29.07 -15.50 -0.31
N SER A 348 28.01 -16.03 -0.91
CA SER A 348 26.92 -15.19 -1.41
C SER A 348 26.20 -14.51 -0.26
N ILE A 349 25.96 -15.24 0.84
CA ILE A 349 25.36 -14.69 2.06
C ILE A 349 26.32 -13.70 2.72
N ALA A 350 27.62 -14.01 2.77
CA ALA A 350 28.63 -13.08 3.27
C ALA A 350 28.64 -11.75 2.50
N ILE A 351 28.54 -11.80 1.16
CA ILE A 351 28.45 -10.61 0.31
C ILE A 351 27.16 -9.83 0.59
N ALA A 352 26.02 -10.52 0.73
CA ALA A 352 24.73 -9.88 1.02
C ALA A 352 24.77 -9.02 2.30
N HIS A 353 25.52 -9.48 3.31
CA HIS A 353 25.69 -8.76 4.59
C HIS A 353 26.93 -7.87 4.66
N GLY A 354 27.74 -7.80 3.61
CA GLY A 354 29.05 -7.12 3.64
C GLY A 354 30.02 -7.70 4.67
N ARG A 355 29.90 -9.01 4.96
CA ARG A 355 30.69 -9.77 5.92
C ARG A 355 31.66 -10.74 5.24
N GLU A 356 32.24 -10.36 4.10
CA GLU A 356 33.24 -11.21 3.44
C GLU A 356 34.50 -11.41 4.30
N ASP A 357 34.72 -10.56 5.30
CA ASP A 357 35.77 -10.70 6.33
C ASP A 357 35.65 -12.00 7.13
N LEU A 358 34.42 -12.49 7.33
CA LEU A 358 34.15 -13.75 8.01
C LEU A 358 34.26 -14.98 7.10
N CYS A 359 34.26 -14.80 5.79
CA CYS A 359 34.07 -15.91 4.86
C CYS A 359 35.32 -16.78 4.72
N GLU A 360 35.19 -18.08 5.03
CA GLU A 360 36.30 -19.05 4.93
C GLU A 360 36.41 -19.65 3.51
N VAL A 361 35.42 -19.39 2.64
CA VAL A 361 35.35 -19.90 1.28
C VAL A 361 36.25 -19.09 0.33
N LYS A 362 37.18 -19.79 -0.33
CA LYS A 362 38.10 -19.17 -1.29
C LYS A 362 37.36 -18.50 -2.47
N PRO A 363 37.86 -17.36 -2.99
CA PRO A 363 37.27 -16.71 -4.15
C PRO A 363 37.24 -17.63 -5.38
N PRO A 364 36.18 -17.56 -6.21
CA PRO A 364 36.24 -18.14 -7.54
C PRO A 364 37.43 -17.52 -8.29
N LYS A 365 38.24 -18.37 -8.92
CA LYS A 365 39.35 -17.87 -9.74
C LYS A 365 38.77 -16.99 -10.87
N PRO A 366 39.36 -15.82 -11.14
CA PRO A 366 38.87 -14.97 -12.23
C PRO A 366 38.90 -15.78 -13.53
N ARG A 367 37.76 -15.86 -14.22
CA ARG A 367 37.67 -16.46 -15.55
C ARG A 367 38.62 -15.69 -16.46
N GLN A 368 39.71 -16.33 -16.90
CA GLN A 368 40.55 -15.78 -17.95
C GLN A 368 39.66 -15.60 -19.18
N LYS A 369 39.41 -14.35 -19.57
CA LYS A 369 38.80 -14.05 -20.87
C LYS A 369 39.74 -14.63 -21.93
N SER A 370 39.30 -15.70 -22.61
CA SER A 370 39.96 -16.15 -23.83
C SER A 370 39.95 -14.97 -24.79
N ARG A 371 41.15 -14.50 -25.15
CA ARG A 371 41.36 -13.40 -26.08
C ARG A 371 40.95 -13.76 -27.49
#